data_AF-A0A091RTL9-F1
#
_entry.id   AF-A0A091RTL9-F1
#
_cell.length_a   1.000
_cell.length_b   1.000
_cell.length_c   1.000
_cell.angle_alpha   90.00
_cell.angle_beta   90.00
_cell.angle_gamma   90.00
#
_symmetry.space_group_name_H-M   'P 1'
#
loop_
_entity.id
_entity.type
_entity.pdbx_description
1 polymer ?
#
loop_
_entity_poly.entity_id
_entity_poly.type
_entity_poly.pdbx_seq_one_letter_code
_entity_poly.pdbx_strand_id
1 'polypeptide(L)'
;GCRRQWDNITCWPEADVGEVVVRPCPKYFRFLTTFLGNVTRNCTSQGWTDVYPAPYAIACGYDSNSTPGEEVCKPGWVDIKIYQRLISESLLFGNVVSSLPNRKLHCTRNYIHMHLFMSFIMRAIAVFIKDVILFESGESEHCFVSSVGCKAMMVFFQYCVMANFFWLLVEGLYLHTLLVISFFSERKYFWWYILIGWG
;
A
#
# COMPACT_ATOMS: atom_id res chain seq x y z
N GLY A 1 29.48 31.81 -29.28
CA GLY A 1 28.38 31.41 -28.39
C GLY A 1 28.83 30.38 -27.38
N CYS A 2 27.95 30.05 -26.45
CA CYS A 2 28.10 29.00 -25.47
C CYS A 2 27.62 27.67 -26.05
N ARG A 3 28.40 26.60 -25.83
CA ARG A 3 28.07 25.25 -26.31
C ARG A 3 27.03 24.58 -25.42
N ARG A 4 26.37 23.56 -25.96
CA ARG A 4 25.41 22.73 -25.25
C ARG A 4 26.04 22.15 -23.98
N GLN A 5 25.36 22.29 -22.84
CA GLN A 5 25.87 21.86 -21.54
C GLN A 5 24.80 21.09 -20.75
N TRP A 6 25.24 20.07 -20.01
CA TRP A 6 24.44 19.35 -19.04
C TRP A 6 24.94 19.70 -17.63
N ASP A 7 24.04 20.15 -16.75
CA ASP A 7 24.36 20.57 -15.38
C ASP A 7 23.88 19.56 -14.31
N ASN A 8 23.72 18.29 -14.70
CA ASN A 8 23.15 17.21 -13.88
C ASN A 8 21.63 17.31 -13.62
N ILE A 9 20.96 18.36 -14.10
CA ILE A 9 19.53 18.59 -13.87
C ILE A 9 18.79 18.90 -15.19
N THR A 10 19.31 19.85 -15.97
CA THR A 10 18.69 20.38 -17.19
C THR A 10 19.70 20.45 -18.34
N CYS A 11 19.21 20.16 -19.55
CA CYS A 11 20.02 20.29 -20.77
C CYS A 11 19.90 21.70 -21.36
N TRP A 12 21.00 22.43 -21.32
CA TRP A 12 21.14 23.77 -21.89
C TRP A 12 21.51 23.68 -23.37
N PRO A 13 20.68 24.25 -24.28
CA PRO A 13 20.96 24.28 -25.72
C PRO A 13 22.17 25.18 -26.02
N GLU A 14 22.66 25.17 -27.26
CA GLU A 14 23.64 26.17 -27.71
C GLU A 14 23.00 27.57 -27.73
N ALA A 15 23.77 28.60 -27.40
CA ALA A 15 23.28 29.98 -27.33
C ALA A 15 24.37 30.97 -27.75
N ASP A 16 23.98 32.12 -28.27
CA ASP A 16 24.91 33.18 -28.65
C ASP A 16 25.30 34.07 -27.48
N VAL A 17 26.44 34.78 -27.60
CA VAL A 17 26.92 35.65 -26.52
C VAL A 17 25.94 36.81 -26.35
N GLY A 18 25.43 36.98 -25.12
CA GLY A 18 24.37 37.92 -24.76
C GLY A 18 22.97 37.30 -24.73
N GLU A 19 22.81 36.05 -25.14
CA GLU A 19 21.51 35.37 -25.14
C GLU A 19 21.16 34.79 -23.75
N VAL A 20 19.92 34.99 -23.33
CA VAL A 20 19.36 34.44 -22.09
C VAL A 20 18.47 33.26 -22.44
N VAL A 21 18.83 32.07 -21.95
CA VAL A 21 18.05 30.86 -22.14
C VAL A 21 17.19 30.60 -20.92
N VAL A 22 15.91 30.33 -21.16
CA VAL A 22 14.92 30.00 -20.12
C VAL A 22 14.48 28.55 -20.28
N ARG A 23 14.49 27.79 -19.19
CA ARG A 23 13.98 26.42 -19.13
C ARG A 23 12.93 26.31 -18.02
N PRO A 24 11.83 25.56 -18.24
CA PRO A 24 10.90 25.26 -17.16
C PRO A 24 11.58 24.37 -16.12
N CYS A 25 11.11 24.45 -14.88
CA CYS A 25 11.54 23.55 -13.82
C CYS A 25 11.34 22.07 -14.23
N PRO A 26 12.32 21.20 -13.93
CA PRO A 26 12.21 19.78 -14.20
C PRO A 26 10.93 19.17 -13.62
N LYS A 27 10.35 18.20 -14.34
CA LYS A 27 9.10 17.54 -13.95
C LYS A 27 9.17 16.85 -12.58
N TYR A 28 10.36 16.47 -12.11
CA TYR A 28 10.51 15.82 -10.80
C TYR A 28 10.13 16.76 -9.64
N PHE A 29 10.33 18.08 -9.77
CA PHE A 29 9.89 19.04 -8.75
C PHE A 29 8.36 19.12 -8.68
N ARG A 30 7.64 18.75 -9.74
CA ARG A 30 6.18 18.70 -9.75
C ARG A 30 5.60 17.67 -8.78
N PHE A 31 6.40 16.71 -8.33
CA PHE A 31 6.00 15.77 -7.27
C PHE A 31 6.08 16.39 -5.87
N LEU A 32 6.89 17.42 -5.68
CA LEU A 32 7.16 18.05 -4.39
C LEU A 32 6.42 19.38 -4.22
N THR A 33 6.08 20.04 -5.33
CA THR A 33 5.44 21.35 -5.32
C THR A 33 4.62 21.58 -6.59
N THR A 34 3.50 22.26 -6.44
CA THR A 34 2.65 22.69 -7.57
C THR A 34 3.19 23.94 -8.27
N PHE A 35 4.37 24.43 -7.87
CA PHE A 35 4.99 25.62 -8.41
C PHE A 35 5.50 25.40 -9.85
N LEU A 36 5.00 26.23 -10.77
CA LEU A 36 5.42 26.28 -12.17
C LEU A 36 6.48 27.39 -12.36
N GLY A 37 7.67 27.12 -11.84
CA GLY A 37 8.83 28.00 -11.95
C GLY A 37 9.64 27.80 -13.24
N ASN A 38 10.45 28.81 -13.58
CA ASN A 38 11.42 28.74 -14.67
C ASN A 38 12.82 29.07 -14.13
N VAL A 39 13.83 28.42 -14.69
CA VAL A 39 15.24 28.68 -14.44
C VAL A 39 15.89 29.32 -15.67
N THR A 40 16.82 30.24 -15.46
CA THR A 40 17.48 30.97 -16.54
C THR A 40 19.00 30.90 -16.43
N ARG A 41 19.66 30.95 -17.59
CA ARG A 41 21.12 31.14 -17.70
C ARG A 41 21.42 32.13 -18.80
N ASN A 42 22.44 32.94 -18.58
CA ASN A 42 22.94 33.88 -19.57
C ASN A 42 24.23 33.33 -20.20
N CYS A 43 24.35 33.47 -21.51
CA CYS A 43 25.59 33.16 -22.22
C CYS A 43 26.47 34.42 -22.30
N THR A 44 27.64 34.38 -21.68
CA THR A 44 28.63 35.48 -21.72
C THR A 44 29.81 35.13 -22.62
N SER A 45 30.70 36.09 -22.89
CA SER A 45 31.93 35.83 -23.63
C SER A 45 32.87 34.84 -22.91
N GLN A 46 32.69 34.67 -21.59
CA GLN A 46 33.40 33.72 -20.75
C GLN A 46 32.70 32.36 -20.64
N GLY A 47 31.52 32.19 -21.24
CA GLY A 47 30.71 30.97 -21.15
C GLY A 47 29.41 31.15 -20.38
N TRP A 48 28.83 30.04 -19.92
CA TRP A 48 27.56 30.03 -19.19
C TRP A 48 27.69 30.61 -17.79
N THR A 49 26.78 31.52 -17.41
CA THR A 49 26.64 31.96 -16.02
C THR A 49 26.01 30.88 -15.14
N ASP A 50 26.04 31.08 -13.82
CA ASP A 50 25.25 30.28 -12.90
C ASP A 50 23.75 30.41 -13.16
N VAL A 51 23.00 29.40 -12.71
CA VAL A 51 21.54 29.33 -12.85
C VAL A 51 20.88 30.39 -11.98
N TYR A 52 19.89 31.09 -12.51
CA TYR A 52 19.10 32.06 -11.78
C TYR A 52 17.59 31.75 -11.86
N PRO A 53 16.84 31.80 -10.75
CA PRO A 53 17.30 31.90 -9.36
C PRO A 53 18.12 30.67 -8.92
N ALA A 54 19.14 30.85 -8.07
CA ALA A 54 19.88 29.75 -7.45
C ALA A 54 19.49 29.58 -5.98
N PRO A 55 19.50 28.36 -5.44
CA PRO A 55 19.60 27.04 -6.11
C PRO A 55 18.28 26.61 -6.79
N TYR A 56 18.34 25.55 -7.62
CA TYR A 56 17.17 24.97 -8.30
C TYR A 56 15.98 24.70 -7.37
N ALA A 57 16.26 24.30 -6.12
CA ALA A 57 15.26 24.15 -5.07
C ALA A 57 14.39 25.41 -4.92
N ILE A 58 15.00 26.58 -4.72
CA ILE A 58 14.29 27.85 -4.54
C ILE A 58 13.58 28.25 -5.84
N ALA A 59 14.25 28.13 -6.99
CA ALA A 59 13.66 28.48 -8.29
C ALA A 59 12.44 27.63 -8.64
N CYS A 60 12.40 26.40 -8.18
CA CYS A 60 11.31 25.47 -8.41
C CYS A 60 10.33 25.38 -7.24
N GLY A 61 10.41 26.28 -6.24
CA GLY A 61 9.43 26.36 -5.15
C GLY A 61 9.56 25.26 -4.10
N TYR A 62 10.75 24.68 -3.96
CA TYR A 62 11.13 23.78 -2.87
C TYR A 62 11.91 24.59 -1.81
N ASP A 63 11.25 24.88 -0.70
CA ASP A 63 11.88 25.50 0.47
C ASP A 63 12.23 24.39 1.47
N SER A 64 13.52 24.26 1.80
CA SER A 64 14.03 23.27 2.75
C SER A 64 13.78 23.66 4.21
N ASN A 65 13.46 24.93 4.47
CA ASN A 65 13.13 25.45 5.80
C ASN A 65 11.62 25.51 6.06
N SER A 66 10.80 25.50 5.01
CA SER A 66 9.46 24.97 5.14
C SER A 66 9.58 23.47 5.21
N THR A 67 9.28 22.85 6.36
CA THR A 67 8.62 21.55 6.31
C THR A 67 7.58 21.67 5.20
N PRO A 68 7.55 20.76 4.19
CA PRO A 68 6.37 20.65 3.35
C PRO A 68 5.25 20.49 4.36
N GLY A 69 4.48 21.57 4.56
CA GLY A 69 3.32 21.54 5.42
C GLY A 69 2.54 20.38 4.88
N GLU A 70 2.43 19.35 5.72
CA GLU A 70 1.81 18.07 5.42
C GLU A 70 0.82 18.29 4.30
N GLU A 71 1.15 17.88 3.08
CA GLU A 71 0.10 17.67 2.10
C GLU A 71 -0.66 16.49 2.67
N VAL A 72 -1.57 16.86 3.54
CA VAL A 72 -2.58 16.08 4.20
C VAL A 72 -3.29 15.36 3.05
N CYS A 73 -2.78 14.17 2.75
CA CYS A 73 -3.48 13.14 2.00
C CYS A 73 -4.76 12.89 2.79
N LYS A 74 -5.81 13.66 2.50
CA LYS A 74 -7.17 13.62 3.02
C LYS A 74 -7.35 12.59 4.15
N PRO A 75 -7.26 12.99 5.44
CA PRO A 75 -7.32 12.07 6.56
C PRO A 75 -8.63 11.27 6.50
N GLY A 76 -9.70 11.91 6.02
CA GLY A 76 -11.02 11.31 5.90
C GLY A 76 -11.07 9.97 5.14
N TRP A 77 -10.30 9.73 4.08
CA TRP A 77 -10.47 8.47 3.31
C TRP A 77 -9.69 7.29 3.89
N VAL A 78 -8.51 7.57 4.47
CA VAL A 78 -7.69 6.56 5.15
C VAL A 78 -8.29 6.26 6.52
N ASP A 79 -8.72 7.30 7.24
CA ASP A 79 -9.42 7.15 8.53
C ASP A 79 -10.74 6.40 8.37
N ILE A 80 -11.55 6.68 7.33
CA ILE A 80 -12.78 5.91 7.06
C ILE A 80 -12.46 4.44 6.75
N LYS A 81 -11.40 4.14 5.99
CA LYS A 81 -11.03 2.75 5.69
C LYS A 81 -10.51 2.01 6.92
N ILE A 82 -9.69 2.66 7.74
CA ILE A 82 -9.19 2.10 9.01
C ILE A 82 -10.36 1.91 9.98
N TYR A 83 -11.24 2.88 10.10
CA TYR A 83 -12.41 2.85 10.99
C TYR A 83 -13.42 1.78 10.55
N GLN A 84 -13.74 1.69 9.25
CA GLN A 84 -14.59 0.64 8.69
C GLN A 84 -14.00 -0.75 8.94
N ARG A 85 -12.67 -0.86 8.85
CA ARG A 85 -11.95 -2.12 9.10
C ARG A 85 -11.96 -2.50 10.58
N LEU A 86 -11.67 -1.57 11.48
CA LEU A 86 -11.73 -1.76 12.93
C LEU A 86 -13.14 -2.14 13.39
N ILE A 87 -14.19 -1.50 12.83
CA ILE A 87 -15.58 -1.87 13.10
C ILE A 87 -15.86 -3.30 12.64
N SER A 88 -15.41 -3.68 11.43
CA SER A 88 -15.64 -5.04 10.92
C SER A 88 -14.93 -6.12 11.76
N GLU A 89 -13.70 -5.85 12.20
CA GLU A 89 -12.91 -6.79 13.02
C GLU A 89 -13.45 -6.88 14.45
N SER A 90 -13.90 -5.77 15.04
CA SER A 90 -14.49 -5.75 16.38
C SER A 90 -15.87 -6.42 16.42
N LEU A 91 -16.68 -6.31 15.36
CA LEU A 91 -17.96 -7.04 15.26
C LEU A 91 -17.73 -8.55 15.19
N LEU A 92 -16.71 -8.99 14.45
CA LEU A 92 -16.30 -10.40 14.39
C LEU A 92 -15.82 -10.91 15.75
N PHE A 93 -15.01 -10.12 16.46
CA PHE A 93 -14.56 -10.44 17.82
C PHE A 93 -15.70 -10.54 18.83
N GLY A 94 -16.72 -9.68 18.72
CA GLY A 94 -17.92 -9.75 19.56
C GLY A 94 -18.68 -11.07 19.38
N ASN A 95 -18.80 -11.54 18.14
CA ASN A 95 -19.40 -12.84 17.84
C ASN A 95 -18.55 -14.00 18.40
N VAL A 96 -17.21 -13.92 18.30
CA VAL A 96 -16.26 -14.89 18.90
C VAL A 96 -16.46 -14.97 20.42
N VAL A 97 -16.44 -13.84 21.13
CA VAL A 97 -16.58 -13.79 22.60
C VAL A 97 -17.95 -14.28 23.07
N SER A 98 -19.02 -13.99 22.33
CA SER A 98 -20.37 -14.46 22.66
C SER A 98 -20.54 -15.98 22.53
N SER A 99 -19.74 -16.62 21.67
CA SER A 99 -19.78 -18.07 21.43
C SER A 99 -18.96 -18.90 22.42
N LEU A 100 -18.07 -18.27 23.20
CA LEU A 100 -17.11 -18.93 24.08
C LEU A 100 -17.60 -19.39 25.48
N PRO A 101 -18.66 -18.85 26.13
CA PRO A 101 -18.97 -19.27 27.50
C PRO A 101 -19.77 -20.58 27.62
N ASN A 102 -20.32 -21.14 26.54
CA ASN A 102 -21.16 -22.34 26.64
C ASN A 102 -20.36 -23.61 26.38
N ARG A 103 -19.86 -24.23 27.45
CA ARG A 103 -19.24 -25.58 27.47
C ARG A 103 -20.12 -26.73 26.92
N LYS A 104 -21.29 -26.44 26.32
CA LYS A 104 -22.18 -27.40 25.63
C LYS A 104 -22.07 -27.41 24.09
N LEU A 105 -21.20 -26.61 23.47
CA LEU A 105 -21.18 -26.46 22.00
C LEU A 105 -20.02 -27.16 21.25
N HIS A 106 -19.34 -28.17 21.82
CA HIS A 106 -18.36 -28.99 21.08
C HIS A 106 -19.05 -29.99 20.12
N CYS A 107 -19.77 -29.47 19.13
CA CYS A 107 -20.23 -30.21 17.94
C CYS A 107 -19.30 -29.93 16.76
N THR A 108 -19.31 -30.82 15.75
CA THR A 108 -18.63 -30.68 14.44
C THR A 108 -18.77 -29.27 13.84
N ARG A 109 -19.96 -28.66 14.00
CA ARG A 109 -20.25 -27.25 13.64
C ARG A 109 -19.31 -26.22 14.28
N ASN A 110 -18.99 -26.35 15.57
CA ASN A 110 -18.13 -25.40 16.29
C ASN A 110 -16.67 -25.43 15.82
N TYR A 111 -16.25 -26.54 15.20
CA TYR A 111 -14.89 -26.68 14.68
C TYR A 111 -14.68 -25.94 13.36
N ILE A 112 -15.67 -25.94 12.46
CA ILE A 112 -15.63 -25.18 11.21
C ILE A 112 -15.60 -23.68 11.51
N HIS A 113 -16.45 -23.22 12.43
CA HIS A 113 -16.41 -21.83 12.88
C HIS A 113 -15.05 -21.48 13.50
N MET A 114 -14.43 -22.39 14.27
CA MET A 114 -13.11 -22.13 14.85
C MET A 114 -12.02 -21.93 13.77
N HIS A 115 -12.04 -22.72 12.70
CA HIS A 115 -11.12 -22.50 11.57
C HIS A 115 -11.41 -21.22 10.78
N LEU A 116 -12.69 -20.88 10.60
CA LEU A 116 -13.09 -19.61 10.02
C LEU A 116 -12.53 -18.43 10.84
N PHE A 117 -12.68 -18.47 12.17
CA PHE A 117 -12.14 -17.44 13.06
C PHE A 117 -10.61 -17.35 12.95
N MET A 118 -9.91 -18.48 12.90
CA MET A 118 -8.46 -18.49 12.68
C MET A 118 -8.08 -17.85 11.34
N SER A 119 -8.86 -18.05 10.27
CA SER A 119 -8.62 -17.39 8.97
C SER A 119 -8.79 -15.86 9.05
N PHE A 120 -9.76 -15.36 9.83
CA PHE A 120 -9.95 -13.93 10.05
C PHE A 120 -8.78 -13.32 10.84
N ILE A 121 -8.32 -14.00 11.89
CA ILE A 121 -7.17 -13.58 12.69
C ILE A 121 -5.91 -13.51 11.81
N MET A 122 -5.62 -14.55 11.02
CA MET A 122 -4.47 -14.53 10.11
C MET A 122 -4.57 -13.40 9.09
N ARG A 123 -5.76 -13.13 8.54
CA ARG A 123 -5.99 -12.03 7.60
C ARG A 123 -5.74 -10.67 8.26
N ALA A 124 -6.21 -10.46 9.50
CA ALA A 124 -5.97 -9.22 10.25
C ALA A 124 -4.46 -9.00 10.48
N ILE A 125 -3.74 -10.04 10.93
CA ILE A 125 -2.28 -10.00 11.12
C ILE A 125 -1.56 -9.68 9.81
N ALA A 126 -1.91 -10.36 8.71
CA ALA A 126 -1.26 -10.14 7.41
C ALA A 126 -1.43 -8.71 6.89
N VAL A 127 -2.60 -8.10 7.14
CA VAL A 127 -2.83 -6.71 6.77
C VAL A 127 -2.04 -5.77 7.67
N PHE A 128 -2.04 -6.00 8.98
CA PHE A 128 -1.26 -5.18 9.89
C PHE A 128 0.22 -5.17 9.50
N ILE A 129 0.78 -6.34 9.17
CA ILE A 129 2.17 -6.44 8.72
C ILE A 129 2.37 -5.71 7.38
N LYS A 130 1.45 -5.86 6.42
CA LYS A 130 1.50 -5.12 5.16
C LYS A 130 1.47 -3.61 5.39
N ASP A 131 0.59 -3.13 6.25
CA ASP A 131 0.41 -1.72 6.54
C ASP A 131 1.65 -1.16 7.25
N VAL A 132 2.22 -1.86 8.25
CA VAL A 132 3.48 -1.45 8.91
C VAL A 132 4.61 -1.28 7.89
N ILE A 133 4.79 -2.24 6.98
CA ILE A 133 5.82 -2.15 5.93
C ILE A 133 5.55 -0.97 4.98
N LEU A 134 4.28 -0.74 4.64
CA LEU A 134 3.87 0.30 3.70
C LEU A 134 3.97 1.71 4.31
N PHE A 135 3.78 1.84 5.63
CA PHE A 135 3.96 3.09 6.38
C PHE A 135 5.43 3.39 6.70
N GLU A 136 6.29 2.38 6.87
CA GLU A 136 7.74 2.60 7.03
C GLU A 136 8.38 3.12 5.73
N SER A 137 7.82 2.74 4.57
CA SER A 137 8.24 3.24 3.26
C SER A 137 7.32 4.35 2.77
N GLY A 138 7.49 5.57 3.30
CA GLY A 138 6.81 6.79 2.82
C GLY A 138 7.14 7.19 1.37
N GLU A 139 7.73 6.31 0.56
CA GLU A 139 7.91 6.50 -0.87
C GLU A 139 7.49 5.23 -1.63
N SER A 140 6.42 5.42 -2.40
CA SER A 140 5.95 4.62 -3.51
C SER A 140 7.06 3.95 -4.33
N GLU A 141 6.90 2.64 -4.49
CA GLU A 141 7.10 1.86 -5.74
C GLU A 141 8.47 1.26 -6.10
N HIS A 142 9.62 1.54 -5.45
CA HIS A 142 10.89 1.02 -6.01
C HIS A 142 11.94 0.35 -5.11
N CYS A 143 11.72 0.14 -3.81
CA CYS A 143 12.77 -0.44 -2.95
C CYS A 143 12.54 -1.87 -2.41
N PHE A 144 11.50 -2.59 -2.84
CA PHE A 144 11.20 -3.94 -2.31
C PHE A 144 11.30 -5.09 -3.32
N VAL A 145 11.62 -4.82 -4.58
CA VAL A 145 11.53 -5.83 -5.66
C VAL A 145 12.59 -6.95 -5.55
N SER A 146 13.67 -6.76 -4.78
CA SER A 146 14.80 -7.72 -4.76
C SER A 146 14.98 -8.53 -3.47
N SER A 147 14.21 -8.28 -2.40
CA SER A 147 14.33 -9.08 -1.17
C SER A 147 13.39 -10.27 -1.20
N VAL A 148 13.94 -11.46 -1.02
CA VAL A 148 13.18 -12.72 -0.86
C VAL A 148 12.11 -12.58 0.23
N GLY A 149 12.37 -11.77 1.26
CA GLY A 149 11.43 -11.50 2.36
C GLY A 149 10.16 -10.75 1.91
N CYS A 150 10.27 -9.75 1.04
CA CYS A 150 9.09 -9.03 0.55
C CYS A 150 8.23 -9.93 -0.35
N LYS A 151 8.87 -10.70 -1.25
CA LYS A 151 8.14 -11.66 -2.08
C LYS A 151 7.41 -12.69 -1.23
N ALA A 152 8.05 -13.24 -0.20
CA ALA A 152 7.42 -14.16 0.74
C ALA A 152 6.26 -13.51 1.51
N MET A 153 6.41 -12.26 1.96
CA MET A 153 5.36 -11.52 2.65
C MET A 153 4.13 -11.30 1.77
N MET A 154 4.32 -10.89 0.51
CA MET A 154 3.22 -10.66 -0.43
C MET A 154 2.49 -11.97 -0.77
N VAL A 155 3.22 -13.07 -0.92
CA VAL A 155 2.63 -14.40 -1.10
C VAL A 155 1.82 -14.81 0.14
N PHE A 156 2.38 -14.62 1.34
CA PHE A 156 1.69 -14.90 2.60
C PHE A 156 0.41 -14.07 2.75
N PHE A 157 0.46 -12.78 2.44
CA PHE A 157 -0.71 -11.91 2.45
C PHE A 157 -1.82 -12.42 1.53
N GLN A 158 -1.47 -12.75 0.27
CA GLN A 158 -2.43 -13.29 -0.68
C GLN A 158 -3.01 -14.63 -0.21
N TYR A 159 -2.18 -15.50 0.37
CA TYR A 159 -2.64 -16.75 0.96
C TYR A 159 -3.66 -16.52 2.10
N CYS A 160 -3.39 -15.62 3.05
CA CYS A 160 -4.31 -15.33 4.15
C CYS A 160 -5.65 -14.77 3.67
N VAL A 161 -5.63 -13.95 2.62
CA VAL A 161 -6.86 -13.42 1.99
C VAL A 161 -7.66 -14.55 1.33
N MET A 162 -7.01 -15.39 0.53
CA MET A 162 -7.66 -16.51 -0.14
C MET A 162 -8.22 -17.54 0.85
N ALA A 163 -7.44 -17.92 1.87
CA ALA A 163 -7.87 -18.83 2.92
C ALA A 163 -9.13 -18.32 3.65
N ASN A 164 -9.23 -17.00 3.90
CA ASN A 164 -10.43 -16.42 4.50
C ASN A 164 -11.68 -16.58 3.60
N PHE A 165 -11.54 -16.36 2.29
CA PHE A 165 -12.64 -16.60 1.35
C PHE A 165 -13.02 -18.08 1.23
N PHE A 166 -12.04 -18.98 1.20
CA PHE A 166 -12.31 -20.42 1.16
C PHE A 166 -12.99 -20.93 2.43
N TRP A 167 -12.59 -20.44 3.61
CA TRP A 167 -13.27 -20.81 4.86
C TRP A 167 -14.71 -20.28 4.94
N LEU A 168 -14.98 -19.08 4.42
CA LEU A 168 -16.36 -18.57 4.26
C LEU A 168 -17.19 -19.45 3.31
N LEU A 169 -16.58 -19.88 2.19
CA LEU A 169 -17.22 -20.79 1.25
C LEU A 169 -17.51 -22.15 1.87
N VAL A 170 -16.55 -22.73 2.61
CA VAL A 170 -16.69 -24.01 3.31
C VAL A 170 -17.80 -23.95 4.35
N GLU A 171 -17.91 -22.86 5.11
CA GLU A 171 -19.02 -22.66 6.04
C GLU A 171 -20.37 -22.61 5.32
N GLY A 172 -20.46 -21.88 4.20
CA GLY A 172 -21.67 -21.82 3.38
C GLY A 172 -22.07 -23.18 2.78
N LEU A 173 -21.09 -23.93 2.24
CA LEU A 173 -21.31 -25.27 1.71
C LEU A 173 -21.72 -26.25 2.80
N TYR A 174 -21.11 -26.18 3.99
CA TYR A 174 -21.46 -27.02 5.13
C TYR A 174 -22.90 -26.78 5.57
N LEU A 175 -23.32 -25.52 5.69
CA LEU A 175 -24.69 -25.16 6.08
C LEU A 175 -25.70 -25.60 5.02
N HIS A 176 -25.42 -25.38 3.74
CA HIS A 176 -26.27 -25.84 2.64
C HIS A 176 -26.41 -27.36 2.61
N THR A 177 -25.30 -28.08 2.78
CA THR A 177 -25.28 -29.55 2.79
C THR A 177 -26.08 -30.13 3.95
N LEU A 178 -25.99 -29.51 5.13
CA LEU A 178 -26.75 -29.91 6.32
C LEU A 178 -28.27 -29.74 6.12
N LEU A 179 -28.71 -28.68 5.42
CA LEU A 179 -30.12 -28.44 5.14
C LEU A 179 -30.68 -29.38 4.06
N VAL A 180 -29.92 -29.65 3.00
CA VAL A 180 -30.41 -30.43 1.85
C VAL A 180 -30.26 -31.93 2.07
N ILE A 181 -29.21 -32.35 2.78
CA ILE A 181 -28.86 -33.76 2.87
C ILE A 181 -28.55 -34.11 4.34
N SER A 182 -29.60 -34.55 5.03
CA SER A 182 -29.64 -34.78 6.48
C SER A 182 -28.94 -36.05 6.98
N PHE A 183 -28.34 -36.87 6.10
CA PHE A 183 -27.81 -38.22 6.43
C PHE A 183 -26.35 -38.43 6.00
N PHE A 184 -25.41 -37.63 6.52
CA PHE A 184 -24.01 -37.73 6.11
C PHE A 184 -23.02 -38.23 7.15
N SER A 185 -22.04 -39.00 6.66
CA SER A 185 -20.87 -39.48 7.41
C SER A 185 -19.93 -38.31 7.71
N GLU A 186 -20.07 -37.70 8.88
CA GLU A 186 -19.38 -36.47 9.27
C GLU A 186 -17.85 -36.55 9.14
N ARG A 187 -17.24 -37.73 9.38
CA ARG A 187 -15.78 -37.82 9.58
C ARG A 187 -14.93 -37.75 8.30
N LYS A 188 -15.39 -38.30 7.18
CA LYS A 188 -14.64 -38.30 5.90
C LYS A 188 -14.76 -36.97 5.16
N TYR A 189 -15.97 -36.41 5.09
CA TYR A 189 -16.22 -35.13 4.43
C TYR A 189 -15.58 -33.96 5.17
N PHE A 190 -15.49 -34.04 6.50
CA PHE A 190 -14.81 -33.05 7.32
C PHE A 190 -13.33 -32.87 6.95
N TRP A 191 -12.60 -33.95 6.68
CA TRP A 191 -11.22 -33.86 6.21
C TRP A 191 -11.13 -33.18 4.83
N TRP A 192 -12.12 -33.43 3.96
CA TRP A 192 -12.21 -32.76 2.66
C TRP A 192 -12.46 -31.26 2.80
N TYR A 193 -13.33 -30.84 3.73
CA TYR A 193 -13.58 -29.42 4.03
C TYR A 193 -12.33 -28.71 4.57
N ILE A 194 -11.55 -29.34 5.43
CA ILE A 194 -10.28 -28.77 5.92
C ILE A 194 -9.27 -28.62 4.78
N LEU A 195 -9.19 -29.60 3.87
CA LEU A 195 -8.32 -29.53 2.70
C LEU A 195 -8.74 -28.41 1.75
N ILE A 196 -10.04 -28.18 1.52
CA ILE A 196 -10.50 -27.04 0.70
C ILE A 196 -10.23 -25.70 1.40
N GLY A 197 -10.36 -25.64 2.73
CA GLY A 197 -10.19 -24.38 3.47
C GLY A 197 -8.74 -23.90 3.54
N TRP A 198 -7.77 -24.82 3.65
CA TRP A 198 -6.34 -24.48 3.82
C TRP A 198 -5.45 -24.86 2.63
N GLY A 199 -5.90 -25.73 1.73
CA GLY A 199 -5.15 -26.19 0.55
C GLY A 199 -5.47 -25.38 -0.69
#